data_AF-A0A3L7MLV3-F1
#
_entry.id   AF-A0A3L7MLV3-F1
#
_cell.length_a   1.000
_cell.length_b   1.000
_cell.length_c   1.000
_cell.angle_alpha   90.00
_cell.angle_beta   90.00
_cell.angle_gamma   90.00
#
_symmetry.space_group_name_H-M   'P 1'
#
loop_
_entity.id
_entity.type
_entity.pdbx_description
1 polymer ?
#
loop_
_entity_poly.entity_id
_entity_poly.type
_entity_poly.pdbx_seq_one_letter_code
_entity_poly.pdbx_strand_id
1 'polypeptide(L)'
;MKYRSLRCRVLPLVAIVLVASMLAAASRSPIHVDTPAVSQEAIASIRQSADRVDQLLLHRWTEKGIEPAAIADDSTVLRRIWMSLAGTVPSLEEIRRFESDREPDRLDRWLDALLHDRRSSEYLAKRLARSFIGNEGGQFIVFRRDRFTSWLSEQLHLRTP
;
A
#
# COMPACT_ATOMS: atom_id res chain seq x y z
N MET A 1 33.87 -57.99 3.48
CA MET A 1 33.33 -57.31 4.68
C MET A 1 33.57 -55.77 4.75
N LYS A 2 33.78 -55.03 3.63
CA LYS A 2 34.03 -53.57 3.65
C LYS A 2 32.83 -52.68 3.26
N TYR A 3 31.72 -53.25 2.78
CA TYR A 3 30.57 -52.47 2.26
C TYR A 3 29.62 -51.91 3.34
N ARG A 4 29.70 -52.40 4.58
CA ARG A 4 28.75 -52.05 5.66
C ARG A 4 29.15 -50.78 6.43
N SER A 5 30.43 -50.42 6.47
CA SER A 5 30.93 -49.23 7.18
C SER A 5 30.83 -47.92 6.38
N LEU A 6 30.91 -47.98 5.04
CA LEU A 6 30.69 -46.79 4.19
C LEU A 6 29.23 -46.33 4.22
N ARG A 7 28.27 -47.25 4.24
CA ARG A 7 26.83 -46.91 4.33
C ARG A 7 26.48 -46.13 5.61
N CYS A 8 27.22 -46.33 6.71
CA CYS A 8 26.95 -45.68 7.99
C CYS A 8 27.49 -44.23 8.06
N ARG A 9 28.56 -43.90 7.32
CA ARG A 9 29.15 -42.55 7.30
C ARG A 9 28.55 -41.62 6.24
N VAL A 10 28.00 -42.18 5.16
CA VAL A 10 27.42 -41.39 4.05
C VAL A 10 25.97 -40.98 4.35
N LEU A 11 25.25 -41.76 5.15
CA LEU A 11 23.87 -41.50 5.56
C LEU A 11 23.64 -40.13 6.24
N PRO A 12 24.45 -39.69 7.23
CA PRO A 12 24.25 -38.39 7.87
C PRO A 12 24.54 -37.22 6.92
N LEU A 13 25.50 -37.37 6.00
CA LEU A 13 25.86 -36.33 5.04
C LEU A 13 24.73 -36.15 4.00
N VAL A 14 24.13 -37.26 3.54
CA VAL A 14 22.95 -37.25 2.67
C VAL A 14 21.75 -36.61 3.38
N ALA A 15 21.53 -36.91 4.66
CA ALA A 15 20.45 -36.31 5.44
C ALA A 15 20.63 -34.79 5.59
N ILE A 16 21.86 -34.30 5.85
CA ILE A 16 22.15 -32.86 5.93
C ILE A 16 21.89 -32.18 4.59
N VAL A 17 22.33 -32.77 3.48
CA VAL A 17 22.09 -32.21 2.14
C VAL A 17 20.60 -32.16 1.81
N LEU A 18 19.83 -33.19 2.17
CA LEU A 18 18.37 -33.22 1.98
C LEU A 18 17.69 -32.12 2.81
N VAL A 19 18.04 -31.99 4.09
CA VAL A 19 17.47 -30.95 4.96
C VAL A 19 17.85 -29.56 4.48
N ALA A 20 19.10 -29.34 4.08
CA ALA A 20 19.55 -28.07 3.52
C ALA A 20 18.81 -27.74 2.20
N SER A 21 18.61 -28.72 1.32
CA SER A 21 17.84 -28.52 0.08
C SER A 21 16.37 -28.22 0.35
N MET A 22 15.78 -28.86 1.37
CA MET A 22 14.39 -28.67 1.74
C MET A 22 14.18 -27.29 2.39
N LEU A 23 15.13 -26.84 3.22
CA LEU A 23 15.16 -25.48 3.76
C LEU A 23 15.34 -24.43 2.67
N ALA A 24 16.24 -24.65 1.71
CA ALA A 24 16.46 -23.74 0.59
C ALA A 24 15.27 -23.69 -0.39
N ALA A 25 14.55 -24.81 -0.55
CA ALA A 25 13.31 -24.85 -1.33
C ALA A 25 12.16 -24.16 -0.59
N ALA A 26 12.04 -24.36 0.72
CA ALA A 26 11.01 -23.74 1.55
C ALA A 26 11.23 -22.23 1.79
N SER A 27 12.48 -21.74 1.67
CA SER A 27 12.79 -20.31 1.79
C SER A 27 12.47 -19.51 0.53
N ARG A 28 12.19 -20.15 -0.60
CA ARG A 28 11.74 -19.47 -1.82
C ARG A 28 10.24 -19.23 -1.68
N SER A 29 9.83 -17.97 -1.53
CA SER A 29 8.42 -17.60 -1.57
C SER A 29 7.80 -18.15 -2.87
N PRO A 30 6.78 -19.04 -2.80
CA PRO A 30 6.17 -19.63 -4.00
C PRO A 30 5.37 -18.61 -4.82
N ILE A 31 5.17 -17.42 -4.26
CA ILE A 31 4.49 -16.29 -4.88
C ILE A 31 5.57 -15.33 -5.36
N HIS A 32 5.92 -15.42 -6.64
CA HIS A 32 6.56 -14.31 -7.33
C HIS A 32 5.43 -13.40 -7.82
N VAL A 33 5.20 -12.30 -7.13
CA VAL A 33 4.32 -11.27 -7.69
C VAL A 33 5.17 -10.48 -8.66
N ASP A 34 5.08 -10.81 -9.94
CA ASP A 34 5.56 -9.92 -10.98
C ASP A 34 4.80 -8.60 -10.79
N THR A 35 5.51 -7.55 -10.41
CA THR A 35 4.91 -6.21 -10.33
C THR A 35 4.94 -5.67 -11.75
N PRO A 36 3.82 -5.71 -12.51
CA PRO A 36 3.83 -5.08 -13.81
C PRO A 36 4.08 -3.59 -13.56
N ALA A 37 5.06 -3.04 -14.28
CA ALA A 37 5.16 -1.59 -14.38
C ALA A 37 3.80 -1.07 -14.86
N VAL A 38 3.23 -0.08 -14.15
CA VAL A 38 1.95 0.51 -14.54
C VAL A 38 2.10 1.03 -15.96
N SER A 39 1.39 0.43 -16.92
CA SER A 39 1.49 0.83 -18.32
C SER A 39 0.79 2.16 -18.54
N GLN A 40 1.26 2.94 -19.52
CA GLN A 40 0.60 4.19 -19.90
C GLN A 40 -0.87 3.97 -20.31
N GLU A 41 -1.15 2.81 -20.90
CA GLU A 41 -2.51 2.36 -21.24
C GLU A 41 -3.38 2.17 -19.99
N ALA A 42 -2.85 1.58 -18.92
CA ALA A 42 -3.57 1.43 -17.65
C ALA A 42 -3.90 2.79 -17.03
N ILE A 43 -2.95 3.74 -17.04
CA ILE A 43 -3.18 5.11 -16.56
C ILE A 43 -4.27 5.80 -17.38
N ALA A 44 -4.21 5.69 -18.70
CA ALA A 44 -5.22 6.26 -19.60
C ALA A 44 -6.61 5.67 -19.33
N SER A 45 -6.70 4.35 -19.11
CA SER A 45 -7.94 3.66 -18.78
C SER A 45 -8.53 4.13 -17.44
N ILE A 46 -7.70 4.35 -16.43
CA ILE A 46 -8.15 4.88 -15.13
C ILE A 46 -8.69 6.29 -15.30
N ARG A 47 -7.99 7.16 -16.05
CA ARG A 47 -8.44 8.53 -16.32
C ARG A 47 -9.77 8.55 -17.05
N GLN A 48 -9.93 7.73 -18.09
CA GLN A 48 -11.19 7.61 -18.82
C GLN A 48 -12.34 7.15 -17.90
N SER A 49 -12.06 6.26 -16.96
CA SER A 49 -13.06 5.81 -15.98
C SER A 49 -13.47 6.94 -15.03
N ALA A 50 -12.51 7.76 -14.58
CA ALA A 50 -12.79 8.93 -13.76
C ALA A 50 -13.63 9.97 -14.52
N ASP A 51 -13.26 10.30 -15.76
CA ASP A 51 -14.01 11.24 -16.61
C ASP A 51 -15.47 10.79 -16.78
N ARG A 52 -15.69 9.47 -16.92
CA ARG A 52 -17.04 8.90 -17.02
C ARG A 52 -17.83 9.05 -15.72
N VAL A 53 -17.20 8.89 -14.56
CA VAL A 53 -17.83 9.13 -13.26
C VAL A 53 -18.21 10.60 -13.12
N ASP A 54 -17.31 11.51 -13.50
CA ASP A 54 -17.56 12.96 -13.43
C ASP A 54 -18.74 13.37 -14.33
N GLN A 55 -18.82 12.83 -15.55
CA GLN A 55 -19.97 13.05 -16.44
C GLN A 55 -21.31 12.56 -15.83
N LEU A 56 -21.30 11.40 -15.17
CA LEU A 56 -22.50 10.86 -14.50
C LEU A 56 -22.92 11.72 -13.30
N LEU A 57 -21.96 12.26 -12.55
CA LEU A 57 -22.24 13.17 -11.45
C LEU A 57 -22.82 14.48 -11.95
N LEU A 58 -22.20 15.07 -12.99
CA LEU A 58 -22.67 16.30 -13.60
C LEU A 58 -24.11 16.17 -14.11
N HIS A 59 -24.41 15.10 -14.85
CA HIS A 59 -25.77 14.82 -15.31
C HIS A 59 -26.79 14.80 -14.17
N ARG A 60 -26.48 14.07 -13.09
CA ARG A 60 -27.38 13.98 -11.93
C ARG A 60 -27.54 15.30 -11.18
N TRP A 61 -26.51 16.13 -11.15
CA TRP A 61 -26.60 17.47 -10.57
C TRP A 61 -27.47 18.39 -11.42
N THR A 62 -27.31 18.37 -12.74
CA THR A 62 -28.15 19.13 -13.68
C THR A 62 -29.62 18.74 -13.57
N GLU A 63 -29.94 17.44 -13.57
CA GLU A 63 -31.33 16.96 -13.39
C GLU A 63 -31.97 17.44 -12.08
N LYS A 64 -31.15 17.62 -11.04
CA LYS A 64 -31.61 18.07 -9.71
C LYS A 64 -31.50 19.58 -9.51
N GLY A 65 -31.04 20.34 -10.50
CA GLY A 65 -30.77 21.78 -10.37
C GLY A 65 -29.74 22.12 -9.29
N ILE A 66 -28.77 21.24 -9.05
CA ILE A 66 -27.69 21.43 -8.08
C ILE A 66 -26.50 22.08 -8.78
N GLU A 67 -26.07 23.25 -8.31
CA GLU A 67 -24.84 23.89 -8.76
C GLU A 67 -23.62 23.23 -8.10
N PRO A 68 -22.62 22.76 -8.87
CA PRO A 68 -21.39 22.20 -8.32
C PRO A 68 -20.59 23.24 -7.53
N ALA A 69 -19.84 22.77 -6.53
CA ALA A 69 -18.91 23.62 -5.80
C ALA A 69 -17.75 24.06 -6.71
N ALA A 70 -17.24 25.27 -6.49
CA ALA A 70 -16.05 25.76 -7.16
C ALA A 70 -14.83 24.86 -6.88
N ILE A 71 -13.89 24.82 -7.82
CA ILE A 71 -12.63 24.10 -7.66
C ILE A 71 -11.90 24.63 -6.43
N ALA A 72 -11.45 23.71 -5.57
CA ALA A 72 -10.73 24.05 -4.36
C ALA A 72 -9.35 24.61 -4.69
N ASP A 73 -8.87 25.56 -3.89
CA ASP A 73 -7.48 26.01 -3.98
C ASP A 73 -6.49 24.91 -3.59
N ASP A 74 -5.26 25.03 -4.08
CA ASP A 74 -4.16 24.09 -3.85
C ASP A 74 -3.94 23.80 -2.36
N SER A 75 -4.00 24.82 -1.50
CA SER A 75 -3.80 24.68 -0.06
C SER A 75 -4.91 23.84 0.61
N THR A 76 -6.14 23.95 0.12
CA THR A 76 -7.28 23.15 0.56
C THR A 76 -7.15 21.72 0.06
N VAL A 77 -6.72 21.53 -1.18
CA VAL A 77 -6.44 20.19 -1.73
C VAL A 77 -5.33 19.50 -0.93
N LEU A 78 -4.24 20.21 -0.63
CA LEU A 78 -3.16 19.73 0.22
C LEU A 78 -3.68 19.25 1.57
N ARG A 79 -4.47 20.08 2.27
CA ARG A 79 -5.06 19.70 3.57
C ARG A 79 -5.91 18.43 3.46
N ARG A 80 -6.74 18.32 2.42
CA ARG A 80 -7.61 17.15 2.18
C ARG A 80 -6.79 15.89 1.89
N ILE A 81 -5.70 16.00 1.13
CA ILE A 81 -4.77 14.89 0.87
C ILE A 81 -4.17 14.39 2.18
N TRP A 82 -3.64 15.27 3.01
CA TRP A 82 -3.04 14.92 4.31
C TRP A 82 -4.04 14.22 5.23
N MET A 83 -5.25 14.77 5.35
CA MET A 83 -6.29 14.16 6.17
C MET A 83 -6.72 12.79 5.63
N SER A 84 -6.75 12.62 4.31
CA SER A 84 -7.20 11.38 3.68
C SER A 84 -6.14 10.28 3.72
N LEU A 85 -4.86 10.64 3.61
CA LEU A 85 -3.76 9.69 3.44
C LEU A 85 -2.91 9.51 4.69
N ALA A 86 -2.77 10.52 5.54
CA ALA A 86 -2.00 10.47 6.79
C ALA A 86 -2.87 10.59 8.05
N GLY A 87 -4.15 10.96 7.91
CA GLY A 87 -5.07 11.10 9.05
C GLY A 87 -4.82 12.32 9.93
N THR A 88 -3.93 13.21 9.51
CA THR A 88 -3.60 14.46 10.21
C THR A 88 -3.64 15.62 9.23
N VAL A 89 -3.59 16.86 9.72
CA VAL A 89 -3.31 18.02 8.89
C VAL A 89 -1.80 18.17 8.64
N PRO A 90 -1.36 18.87 7.57
CA PRO A 90 0.05 19.17 7.39
C PRO A 90 0.54 20.10 8.51
N SER A 91 1.82 19.95 8.87
CA SER A 91 2.50 20.83 9.82
C SER A 91 2.69 22.23 9.22
N LEU A 92 2.95 23.22 10.09
CA LEU A 92 3.20 24.59 9.64
C LEU A 92 4.41 24.69 8.71
N GLU A 93 5.44 23.88 8.95
CA GLU A 93 6.63 23.84 8.09
C GLU A 93 6.30 23.28 6.70
N GLU A 94 5.55 22.18 6.63
CA GLU A 94 5.10 21.59 5.36
C GLU A 94 4.26 22.58 4.55
N ILE A 95 3.33 23.29 5.21
CA ILE A 95 2.51 24.33 4.54
C ILE A 95 3.41 25.41 3.94
N ARG A 96 4.37 25.95 4.71
CA ARG A 96 5.29 27.00 4.21
C ARG A 96 6.14 26.53 3.06
N ARG A 97 6.60 25.28 3.11
CA ARG A 97 7.37 24.65 2.01
C ARG A 97 6.52 24.45 0.77
N PHE A 98 5.24 24.11 0.93
CA PHE A 98 4.32 23.99 -0.19
C PHE A 98 3.98 25.34 -0.82
N GLU A 99 3.79 26.37 0.00
CA GLU A 99 3.54 27.75 -0.46
C GLU A 99 4.75 28.34 -1.20
N SER A 100 5.97 27.96 -0.83
CA SER A 100 7.19 28.41 -1.50
C SER A 100 7.55 27.62 -2.77
N ASP A 101 7.01 26.42 -2.95
CA ASP A 101 7.21 25.59 -4.14
C ASP A 101 6.44 26.18 -5.35
N ARG A 102 7.15 26.47 -6.44
CA ARG A 102 6.58 27.03 -7.69
C ARG A 102 6.78 26.11 -8.89
N GLU A 103 7.30 24.92 -8.68
CA GLU A 103 7.58 23.97 -9.74
C GLU A 103 6.26 23.36 -10.27
N PRO A 104 6.14 23.03 -11.57
CA PRO A 104 4.92 22.51 -12.20
C PRO A 104 4.43 21.20 -11.53
N ASP A 105 3.16 20.83 -11.60
CA ASP A 105 2.66 19.56 -11.00
C ASP A 105 2.94 19.43 -9.49
N ARG A 106 2.95 20.56 -8.77
CA ARG A 106 3.29 20.64 -7.35
C ARG A 106 2.46 19.69 -6.49
N LEU A 107 1.15 19.66 -6.67
CA LEU A 107 0.28 18.78 -5.88
C LEU A 107 0.63 17.30 -6.08
N ASP A 108 0.94 16.89 -7.31
CA ASP A 108 1.29 15.50 -7.62
C ASP A 108 2.61 15.08 -6.98
N ARG A 109 3.62 15.96 -7.00
CA ARG A 109 4.88 15.70 -6.28
C ARG A 109 4.69 15.58 -4.78
N TRP A 110 3.88 16.46 -4.18
CA TRP A 110 3.61 16.43 -2.74
C TRP A 110 2.78 15.21 -2.35
N LEU A 111 1.83 14.80 -3.19
CA LEU A 111 1.09 13.55 -3.05
C LEU A 111 2.02 12.34 -3.10
N ASP A 112 2.90 12.26 -4.10
CA ASP A 112 3.85 11.15 -4.22
C ASP A 112 4.81 11.11 -3.02
N ALA A 113 5.33 12.27 -2.58
CA ALA A 113 6.15 12.36 -1.38
C ALA A 113 5.41 11.86 -0.13
N LEU A 114 4.12 12.21 0.03
CA LEU A 114 3.32 11.74 1.16
C LEU A 114 3.06 10.23 1.09
N LEU A 115 2.83 9.67 -0.09
CA LEU A 115 2.67 8.22 -0.29
C LEU A 115 3.96 7.44 -0.01
N HIS A 116 5.13 8.08 -0.09
CA HIS A 116 6.41 7.51 0.36
C HIS A 116 6.62 7.66 1.88
N ASP A 117 5.91 8.57 2.54
CA ASP A 117 6.03 8.81 3.98
C ASP A 117 5.38 7.69 4.80
N ARG A 118 6.05 7.29 5.88
CA ARG A 118 5.57 6.27 6.81
C ARG A 118 4.26 6.65 7.50
N ARG A 119 3.99 7.94 7.69
CA ARG A 119 2.69 8.44 8.21
C ARG A 119 1.53 7.96 7.34
N SER A 120 1.73 7.93 6.02
CA SER A 120 0.68 7.48 5.11
C SER A 120 0.45 5.98 5.21
N SER A 121 1.50 5.18 5.18
CA SER A 121 1.38 3.71 5.26
C SER A 121 0.77 3.25 6.58
N GLU A 122 1.14 3.87 7.70
CA GLU A 122 0.58 3.57 9.02
C GLU A 122 -0.91 3.91 9.12
N TYR A 123 -1.32 5.05 8.56
CA TYR A 123 -2.71 5.47 8.58
C TYR A 123 -3.59 4.59 7.68
N LEU A 124 -3.14 4.34 6.44
CA LEU A 124 -3.83 3.49 5.49
C LEU A 124 -3.95 2.06 6.01
N ALA A 125 -2.90 1.49 6.61
CA ALA A 125 -2.95 0.16 7.19
C ALA A 125 -4.01 0.04 8.30
N LYS A 126 -4.11 1.04 9.18
CA LYS A 126 -5.15 1.07 10.23
C LYS A 126 -6.55 1.13 9.61
N ARG A 127 -6.74 1.94 8.57
CA ARG A 127 -8.03 2.10 7.90
C ARG A 127 -8.44 0.84 7.15
N LEU A 128 -7.54 0.25 6.38
CA LEU A 128 -7.77 -0.99 5.63
C LEU A 128 -8.00 -2.19 6.56
N ALA A 129 -7.22 -2.31 7.64
CA ALA A 129 -7.41 -3.39 8.61
C ALA A 129 -8.80 -3.35 9.25
N ARG A 130 -9.37 -2.17 9.47
CA ARG A 130 -10.75 -2.01 9.95
C ARG A 130 -11.77 -2.44 8.91
N SER A 131 -11.54 -2.16 7.63
CA SER A 131 -12.42 -2.58 6.55
C SER A 131 -12.37 -4.09 6.30
N PHE A 132 -11.18 -4.70 6.35
CA PHE A 132 -11.00 -6.12 6.06
C PHE A 132 -11.37 -7.04 7.22
N ILE A 133 -11.12 -6.60 8.46
CA ILE A 133 -11.29 -7.45 9.63
C ILE A 133 -12.25 -6.87 10.66
N GLY A 134 -13.07 -5.90 10.23
CA GLY A 134 -14.04 -5.23 11.05
C GLY A 134 -13.41 -4.34 12.12
N ASN A 135 -14.27 -3.74 12.94
CA ASN A 135 -13.87 -3.00 14.13
C ASN A 135 -14.17 -3.77 15.43
N GLU A 136 -14.79 -4.95 15.34
CA GLU A 136 -15.21 -5.72 16.49
C GLU A 136 -14.00 -6.15 17.32
N GLY A 137 -14.06 -5.89 18.63
CA GLY A 137 -13.10 -6.35 19.61
C GLY A 137 -13.47 -7.76 20.05
N GLY A 138 -13.16 -8.76 19.23
CA GLY A 138 -13.26 -10.16 19.62
C GLY A 138 -12.28 -10.52 20.75
N GLN A 139 -12.26 -11.79 21.18
CA GLN A 139 -11.33 -12.24 22.21
C GLN A 139 -9.87 -12.00 21.76
N PHE A 140 -9.18 -11.06 22.40
CA PHE A 140 -7.85 -10.54 22.01
C PHE A 140 -6.74 -11.61 21.92
N ILE A 141 -6.96 -12.79 22.52
CA ILE A 141 -6.03 -13.92 22.49
C ILE A 141 -6.03 -14.60 21.11
N VAL A 142 -7.17 -14.65 20.43
CA VAL A 142 -7.32 -15.34 19.12
C VAL A 142 -7.11 -14.37 17.97
N PHE A 143 -7.55 -13.12 18.11
CA PHE A 143 -7.53 -12.14 17.03
C PHE A 143 -6.50 -11.03 17.26
N ARG A 144 -5.32 -11.16 16.64
CA ARG A 144 -4.20 -10.20 16.75
C ARG A 144 -4.25 -9.15 15.63
N ARG A 145 -5.26 -8.26 15.63
CA ARG A 145 -5.38 -7.17 14.63
C ARG A 145 -4.08 -6.37 14.50
N ASP A 146 -3.43 -6.07 15.62
CA ASP A 146 -2.21 -5.26 15.65
C ASP A 146 -1.07 -5.86 14.84
N ARG A 147 -0.96 -7.20 14.80
CA ARG A 147 0.06 -7.89 13.99
C ARG A 147 -0.22 -7.73 12.50
N PHE A 148 -1.48 -7.88 12.09
CA PHE A 148 -1.88 -7.66 10.71
C PHE A 148 -1.71 -6.20 10.31
N THR A 149 -2.14 -5.24 11.14
CA THR A 149 -1.97 -3.81 10.85
C THR A 149 -0.49 -3.43 10.77
N SER A 150 0.36 -3.95 11.66
CA SER A 150 1.80 -3.68 11.61
C SER A 150 2.44 -4.27 10.35
N TRP A 151 2.10 -5.51 9.99
CA TRP A 151 2.54 -6.14 8.75
C TRP A 151 2.08 -5.35 7.52
N LEU A 152 0.81 -4.96 7.47
CA LEU A 152 0.23 -4.21 6.36
C LEU A 152 0.87 -2.83 6.20
N SER A 153 1.14 -2.14 7.31
CA SER A 153 1.85 -0.86 7.29
C SER A 153 3.25 -1.01 6.69
N GLU A 154 3.94 -2.11 7.00
CA GLU A 154 5.27 -2.37 6.44
C GLU A 154 5.19 -2.68 4.94
N GLN A 155 4.25 -3.52 4.50
CA GLN A 155 4.08 -3.81 3.06
C GLN A 155 3.72 -2.56 2.25
N LEU A 156 2.81 -1.72 2.77
CA LEU A 156 2.45 -0.46 2.12
C LEU A 156 3.64 0.50 2.03
N HIS A 157 4.50 0.53 3.05
CA HIS A 157 5.71 1.37 3.04
C HIS A 157 6.75 0.86 2.03
N LEU A 158 6.95 -0.47 1.99
CA LEU A 158 7.87 -1.13 1.06
C LEU A 158 7.34 -1.20 -0.38
N ARG A 159 6.06 -0.83 -0.59
CA ARG A 159 5.36 -0.89 -1.88
C ARG A 159 5.32 -2.31 -2.46
N THR A 160 5.30 -3.30 -1.58
CA THR A 160 5.06 -4.69 -1.97
C THR A 160 3.56 -4.90 -2.16
N PRO A 161 3.13 -5.56 -3.25
CA PRO A 161 1.73 -5.97 -3.44
C PRO A 161 1.23 -6.94 -2.36
#